data_AF-A0A518D589-F1
#
_entry.id   AF-A0A518D589-F1
#
_cell.length_a   1.000
_cell.length_b   1.000
_cell.length_c   1.000
_cell.angle_alpha   90.00
_cell.angle_beta   90.00
_cell.angle_gamma   90.00
#
_symmetry.space_group_name_H-M   'P 1'
#
loop_
_entity.id
_entity.type
_entity.pdbx_description
1 polymer ?
#
loop_
_entity_poly.entity_id
_entity_poly.type
_entity_poly.pdbx_seq_one_letter_code
_entity_poly.pdbx_strand_id
1 'polypeptide(L)'
;MRAEDEPMNRSLHAAKSAKQDEFYTQYGDIQKEAEAYLEFDADTFRDKIVYCNCDDPFESNFFKYFAANFNKLGLKKLITTSYDGSPIAGQMTLFPEYDEGNGKRQKPKALAVILDHVKDEDGDGAANVTDVEIFLKRNKAARRSLKGNDRYPGGDFRSPECVAFLKEADIVITNPPFSLFREYVVQLVEHGKKFLIIGSKNAITYKEIFPLVKENKMWVGAGFAKGNAYFSIPAYRVREFANGVYDKSTGLVKFRNVGWFTNLDHGRRHEELKCMSMADNLKFSKHKKIKGKREYDRYDNYDAIEVPYTDAIPEDYKGAMGVPISFLDRHNPEQFEILGITDRDNNSGLKTKEYSDADAPNYGDLNRRGAIRVGSKLVSTYARLLIRHRRPTKGKK
;
A
#
# COMPACT_ATOMS: atom_id res chain seq x y z
N MET A 1 -1.44 50.09 -9.40
CA MET A 1 -1.08 48.97 -10.30
C MET A 1 -0.31 47.96 -9.47
N ARG A 2 -0.99 46.89 -9.01
CA ARG A 2 -0.36 45.76 -8.32
C ARG A 2 -0.27 44.63 -9.34
N ALA A 3 0.94 44.09 -9.52
CA ALA A 3 1.19 42.93 -10.36
C ALA A 3 0.52 41.70 -9.74
N GLU A 4 -0.20 40.95 -10.58
CA GLU A 4 -0.80 39.66 -10.27
C GLU A 4 0.31 38.60 -10.24
N ASP A 5 0.43 37.88 -9.13
CA ASP A 5 1.32 36.70 -9.01
C ASP A 5 0.68 35.50 -9.73
N GLU A 6 1.37 34.99 -10.76
CA GLU A 6 0.97 33.81 -11.54
C GLU A 6 1.07 32.49 -10.75
N PRO A 7 0.08 31.56 -10.85
CA PRO A 7 0.13 30.24 -10.24
C PRO A 7 0.76 29.16 -11.16
N MET A 8 1.85 29.47 -11.89
CA MET A 8 2.34 28.58 -12.97
C MET A 8 3.31 27.47 -12.54
N ASN A 9 3.99 27.58 -11.38
CA ASN A 9 5.07 26.65 -11.02
C ASN A 9 4.64 25.41 -10.21
N ARG A 10 3.49 25.44 -9.52
CA ARG A 10 3.03 24.27 -8.73
C ARG A 10 2.42 23.16 -9.60
N SER A 11 1.74 23.51 -10.69
CA SER A 11 1.05 22.52 -11.54
C SER A 11 2.02 21.71 -12.41
N LEU A 12 3.10 22.32 -12.91
CA LEU A 12 4.12 21.64 -13.72
C LEU A 12 4.93 20.62 -12.90
N HIS A 13 5.27 20.94 -11.65
CA HIS A 13 5.91 19.99 -10.74
C HIS A 13 4.97 18.84 -10.37
N ALA A 14 3.69 19.13 -10.09
CA ALA A 14 2.69 18.09 -9.81
C ALA A 14 2.46 17.15 -11.01
N ALA A 15 2.35 17.68 -12.23
CA ALA A 15 2.20 16.88 -13.44
C ALA A 15 3.47 16.07 -13.77
N LYS A 16 4.66 16.60 -13.48
CA LYS A 16 5.93 15.87 -13.64
C LYS A 16 6.10 14.76 -12.60
N SER A 17 5.61 14.96 -11.38
CA SER A 17 5.58 13.94 -10.32
C SER A 17 4.53 12.85 -10.59
N ALA A 18 3.33 13.20 -11.08
CA ALA A 18 2.31 12.23 -11.48
C ALA A 18 2.81 11.30 -12.61
N LYS A 19 3.51 11.84 -13.61
CA LYS A 19 4.17 11.03 -14.67
C LYS A 19 5.25 10.07 -14.16
N GLN A 20 5.80 10.30 -12.96
CA GLN A 20 6.81 9.42 -12.35
C GLN A 20 6.21 8.23 -11.58
N ASP A 21 4.91 8.19 -11.36
CA ASP A 21 4.24 7.17 -10.53
C ASP A 21 3.36 6.16 -11.32
N GLU A 22 3.44 6.09 -12.65
CA GLU A 22 2.59 5.22 -13.50
C GLU A 22 3.00 3.74 -13.50
N PHE A 23 2.58 3.00 -12.48
CA PHE A 23 2.85 1.56 -12.34
C PHE A 23 1.56 0.76 -12.43
N TYR A 24 1.45 -0.11 -13.43
CA TYR A 24 0.24 -0.90 -13.65
C TYR A 24 0.38 -2.27 -12.99
N THR A 25 -0.57 -2.57 -12.10
CA THR A 25 -0.55 -3.80 -11.28
C THR A 25 -1.00 -4.99 -12.10
N GLN A 26 -0.37 -6.15 -11.92
CA GLN A 26 -0.74 -7.38 -12.62
C GLN A 26 -2.09 -7.94 -12.12
N TYR A 27 -2.89 -8.47 -13.04
CA TYR A 27 -4.16 -9.14 -12.71
C TYR A 27 -3.98 -10.25 -11.67
N GLY A 28 -2.97 -11.11 -11.86
CA GLY A 28 -2.71 -12.22 -10.95
C GLY A 28 -2.28 -11.80 -9.54
N ASP A 29 -1.71 -10.61 -9.37
CA ASP A 29 -1.39 -10.07 -8.04
C ASP A 29 -2.65 -9.52 -7.35
N ILE A 30 -3.55 -8.89 -8.10
CA ILE A 30 -4.85 -8.41 -7.60
C ILE A 30 -5.72 -9.59 -7.18
N GLN A 31 -5.80 -10.63 -8.02
CA GLN A 31 -6.57 -11.83 -7.76
C GLN A 31 -6.11 -12.51 -6.45
N LYS A 32 -4.82 -12.79 -6.32
CA LYS A 32 -4.26 -13.43 -5.12
C LYS A 32 -4.50 -12.62 -3.86
N GLU A 33 -4.36 -11.30 -3.96
CA GLU A 33 -4.60 -10.41 -2.84
C GLU A 33 -6.09 -10.44 -2.45
N ALA A 34 -7.02 -10.27 -3.40
CA ALA A 34 -8.46 -10.30 -3.14
C ALA A 34 -8.94 -11.66 -2.58
N GLU A 35 -8.40 -12.77 -3.09
CA GLU A 35 -8.69 -14.13 -2.62
C GLU A 35 -8.34 -14.31 -1.14
N ALA A 36 -7.26 -13.71 -0.63
CA ALA A 36 -6.88 -13.82 0.77
C ALA A 36 -7.93 -13.25 1.76
N TYR A 37 -8.74 -12.28 1.32
CA TYR A 37 -9.85 -11.75 2.11
C TYR A 37 -11.09 -12.63 1.99
N LEU A 38 -11.37 -13.15 0.79
CA LEU A 38 -12.48 -14.08 0.54
C LEU A 38 -12.30 -15.42 1.26
N GLU A 39 -11.07 -15.92 1.37
CA GLU A 39 -10.73 -17.12 2.14
C GLU A 39 -11.01 -16.95 3.64
N PHE A 40 -10.90 -15.71 4.14
CA PHE A 40 -11.18 -15.38 5.54
C PHE A 40 -12.67 -15.12 5.78
N ASP A 41 -13.29 -14.33 4.91
CA ASP A 41 -14.72 -14.03 4.91
C ASP A 41 -15.24 -14.00 3.47
N ALA A 42 -16.01 -15.03 3.11
CA ALA A 42 -16.58 -15.19 1.77
C ALA A 42 -17.52 -14.04 1.36
N ASP A 43 -18.03 -13.28 2.33
CA ASP A 43 -18.94 -12.17 2.14
C ASP A 43 -18.24 -10.80 2.18
N THR A 44 -16.90 -10.77 2.22
CA THR A 44 -16.07 -9.54 2.25
C THR A 44 -16.56 -8.49 1.25
N PHE A 45 -16.91 -8.90 0.03
CA PHE A 45 -17.34 -8.03 -1.06
C PHE A 45 -18.86 -8.08 -1.35
N ARG A 46 -19.61 -8.96 -0.68
CA ARG A 46 -21.04 -9.16 -0.95
C ARG A 46 -21.84 -7.91 -0.58
N ASP A 47 -22.75 -7.53 -1.47
CA ASP A 47 -23.62 -6.37 -1.38
C ASP A 47 -22.87 -5.04 -1.20
N LYS A 48 -21.57 -5.01 -1.53
CA LYS A 48 -20.73 -3.81 -1.42
C LYS A 48 -20.68 -3.03 -2.72
N ILE A 49 -20.52 -1.72 -2.56
CA ILE A 49 -20.13 -0.81 -3.62
C ILE A 49 -18.61 -0.68 -3.61
N VAL A 50 -17.96 -1.18 -4.67
CA VAL A 50 -16.50 -1.11 -4.83
C VAL A 50 -16.15 0.07 -5.73
N TYR A 51 -15.17 0.87 -5.32
CA TYR A 51 -14.64 1.98 -6.11
C TYR A 51 -13.17 1.79 -6.44
N CYS A 52 -12.88 1.69 -7.74
CA CYS A 52 -11.54 1.66 -8.30
C CYS A 52 -11.19 3.04 -8.88
N ASN A 53 -10.58 3.93 -8.09
CA ASN A 53 -10.03 5.18 -8.64
C ASN A 53 -8.76 4.86 -9.44
N CYS A 54 -8.75 5.04 -10.76
CA CYS A 54 -7.58 4.69 -11.59
C CYS A 54 -7.29 5.72 -12.69
N ASP A 55 -6.15 5.54 -13.37
CA ASP A 55 -5.76 6.41 -14.50
C ASP A 55 -6.61 6.14 -15.74
N ASP A 56 -6.98 4.87 -15.97
CA ASP A 56 -7.88 4.45 -17.05
C ASP A 56 -8.63 3.15 -16.67
N PRO A 57 -9.98 3.16 -16.59
CA PRO A 57 -10.82 1.99 -16.41
C PRO A 57 -10.52 0.83 -17.36
N PHE A 58 -10.22 1.11 -18.63
CA PHE A 58 -10.09 0.08 -19.66
C PHE A 58 -8.74 -0.65 -19.61
N GLU A 59 -7.74 -0.02 -19.00
CA GLU A 59 -6.42 -0.62 -18.79
C GLU A 59 -6.24 -1.18 -17.38
N SER A 60 -7.05 -0.71 -16.43
CA SER A 60 -6.95 -1.09 -15.03
C SER A 60 -7.31 -2.57 -14.81
N ASN A 61 -6.31 -3.37 -14.44
CA ASN A 61 -6.54 -4.75 -14.02
C ASN A 61 -7.39 -4.85 -12.74
N PHE A 62 -7.50 -3.78 -11.94
CA PHE A 62 -8.45 -3.74 -10.83
C PHE A 62 -9.88 -3.77 -11.36
N PHE A 63 -10.20 -2.89 -12.31
CA PHE A 63 -11.52 -2.88 -12.93
C PHE A 63 -11.81 -4.22 -13.61
N LYS A 64 -10.87 -4.74 -14.42
CA LYS A 64 -11.04 -6.04 -15.10
C LYS A 64 -11.35 -7.17 -14.11
N TYR A 65 -10.62 -7.29 -13.01
CA TYR A 65 -10.87 -8.31 -11.99
C TYR A 65 -12.26 -8.18 -11.37
N PHE A 66 -12.60 -7.00 -10.82
CA PHE A 66 -13.88 -6.84 -10.12
C PHE A 66 -15.08 -6.88 -11.05
N ALA A 67 -14.94 -6.43 -12.30
CA ALA A 67 -16.01 -6.53 -13.28
C ALA A 67 -16.21 -7.98 -13.76
N ALA A 68 -15.13 -8.70 -14.08
CA ALA A 68 -15.21 -10.12 -14.47
C ALA A 68 -15.76 -11.02 -13.36
N ASN A 69 -15.57 -10.64 -12.10
CA ASN A 69 -16.06 -11.39 -10.95
C ASN A 69 -17.28 -10.72 -10.29
N PHE A 70 -17.94 -9.75 -10.93
CA PHE A 70 -19.01 -8.94 -10.31
C PHE A 70 -20.09 -9.80 -9.66
N ASN A 71 -20.66 -10.74 -10.43
CA ASN A 71 -21.72 -11.64 -9.96
C ASN A 71 -21.19 -12.67 -8.95
N LYS A 72 -19.98 -13.19 -9.17
CA LYS A 72 -19.34 -14.17 -8.27
C LYS A 72 -19.08 -13.57 -6.88
N LEU A 73 -18.64 -12.32 -6.83
CA LEU A 73 -18.39 -11.56 -5.61
C LEU A 73 -19.69 -11.03 -4.97
N GLY A 74 -20.81 -11.08 -5.69
CA GLY A 74 -22.08 -10.52 -5.25
C GLY A 74 -22.01 -9.00 -5.06
N LEU A 75 -21.28 -8.28 -5.92
CA LEU A 75 -21.16 -6.83 -5.82
C LEU A 75 -22.52 -6.17 -6.05
N LYS A 76 -22.79 -5.11 -5.27
CA LYS A 76 -23.96 -4.26 -5.51
C LYS A 76 -23.71 -3.28 -6.66
N LYS A 77 -22.48 -2.76 -6.73
CA LYS A 77 -22.06 -1.78 -7.73
C LYS A 77 -20.53 -1.73 -7.82
N LEU A 78 -20.02 -1.54 -9.02
CA LEU A 78 -18.62 -1.28 -9.30
C LEU A 78 -18.51 0.09 -9.97
N ILE A 79 -17.77 0.98 -9.33
CA ILE A 79 -17.47 2.32 -9.83
C ILE A 79 -16.00 2.35 -10.21
N THR A 80 -15.68 2.95 -11.35
CA THR A 80 -14.29 3.21 -11.73
C THR A 80 -14.20 4.57 -12.41
N THR A 81 -13.08 5.25 -12.23
CA THR A 81 -12.82 6.57 -12.83
C THR A 81 -11.52 6.56 -13.64
N SER A 82 -11.41 7.41 -14.66
CA SER A 82 -10.16 7.76 -15.34
C SER A 82 -9.72 9.17 -15.00
N TYR A 83 -8.42 9.43 -15.14
CA TYR A 83 -7.82 10.75 -14.94
C TYR A 83 -7.64 11.51 -16.26
N ASP A 84 -8.01 12.80 -16.28
CA ASP A 84 -7.79 13.67 -17.44
C ASP A 84 -6.29 13.94 -17.63
N GLY A 85 -5.71 13.36 -18.68
CA GLY A 85 -4.27 13.45 -18.98
C GLY A 85 -3.46 12.19 -18.71
N SER A 86 -4.12 11.06 -18.41
CA SER A 86 -3.45 9.75 -18.43
C SER A 86 -2.79 9.51 -19.80
N PRO A 87 -1.51 9.12 -19.86
CA PRO A 87 -0.78 8.94 -21.12
C PRO A 87 -1.09 7.61 -21.81
N ILE A 88 -1.70 6.66 -21.10
CA ILE A 88 -2.25 5.42 -21.68
C ILE A 88 -3.75 5.58 -21.98
N ALA A 89 -4.39 6.70 -21.60
CA ALA A 89 -5.76 6.97 -22.02
C ALA A 89 -5.84 7.00 -23.56
N GLY A 90 -6.34 5.90 -24.13
CA GLY A 90 -6.39 5.66 -25.57
C GLY A 90 -5.11 5.08 -26.22
N GLN A 91 -4.23 4.35 -25.49
CA GLN A 91 -3.06 3.64 -26.06
C GLN A 91 -3.32 2.14 -26.45
N MET A 92 -4.56 1.80 -26.85
CA MET A 92 -5.03 0.54 -27.45
C MET A 92 -5.06 -0.73 -26.55
N THR A 93 -6.18 -1.46 -26.45
CA THR A 93 -6.50 -2.60 -27.37
C THR A 93 -8.00 -2.92 -27.50
N LEU A 94 -8.86 -2.35 -26.67
CA LEU A 94 -10.27 -2.76 -26.57
C LEU A 94 -11.22 -2.09 -27.58
N PHE A 95 -10.85 -0.93 -28.13
CA PHE A 95 -11.74 -0.11 -28.97
C PHE A 95 -10.96 0.56 -30.13
N PRO A 96 -10.96 -0.02 -31.35
CA PRO A 96 -10.32 0.55 -32.54
C PRO A 96 -10.85 1.93 -32.95
N GLU A 97 -12.09 2.25 -32.54
CA GLU A 97 -12.75 3.54 -32.77
C GLU A 97 -12.04 4.74 -32.11
N TYR A 98 -11.04 4.49 -31.25
CA TYR A 98 -10.21 5.52 -30.63
C TYR A 98 -8.99 5.91 -31.49
N ASP A 99 -8.71 5.20 -32.58
CA ASP A 99 -7.63 5.52 -33.54
C ASP A 99 -8.17 6.15 -34.83
N GLU A 100 -9.48 6.27 -34.99
CA GLU A 100 -10.11 6.97 -36.12
C GLU A 100 -10.08 8.50 -35.90
N GLY A 101 -9.01 9.15 -36.39
CA GLY A 101 -8.97 10.60 -36.46
C GLY A 101 -7.57 11.18 -36.70
N ASN A 102 -7.48 12.13 -37.64
CA ASN A 102 -6.25 12.82 -38.06
C ASN A 102 -5.54 13.54 -36.91
N GLY A 103 -4.70 12.85 -36.13
CA GLY A 103 -3.46 13.35 -35.49
C GLY A 103 -3.51 14.61 -34.61
N LYS A 104 -4.68 15.21 -34.36
CA LYS A 104 -4.91 16.40 -33.53
C LYS A 104 -5.92 16.04 -32.46
N ARG A 105 -5.48 15.30 -31.44
CA ARG A 105 -6.37 14.80 -30.38
C ARG A 105 -6.59 15.87 -29.31
N GLN A 106 -7.84 16.27 -29.08
CA GLN A 106 -8.25 16.79 -27.77
C GLN A 106 -8.21 15.59 -26.80
N LYS A 107 -7.46 15.70 -25.70
CA LYS A 107 -7.33 14.63 -24.69
C LYS A 107 -8.72 14.17 -24.22
N PRO A 108 -8.91 12.87 -23.91
CA PRO A 108 -10.19 12.42 -23.35
C PRO A 108 -10.43 13.17 -22.04
N LYS A 109 -11.55 13.89 -21.95
CA LYS A 109 -12.08 14.38 -20.69
C LYS A 109 -12.20 13.18 -19.75
N ALA A 110 -11.79 13.30 -18.50
CA ALA A 110 -11.94 12.25 -17.49
C ALA A 110 -13.35 11.62 -17.52
N LEU A 111 -13.46 10.33 -17.20
CA LEU A 111 -14.69 9.55 -17.31
C LEU A 111 -14.89 8.70 -16.04
N ALA A 112 -16.13 8.45 -15.70
CA ALA A 112 -16.53 7.36 -14.80
C ALA A 112 -17.25 6.28 -15.59
N VAL A 113 -17.00 5.04 -15.22
CA VAL A 113 -17.77 3.86 -15.65
C VAL A 113 -18.41 3.27 -14.40
N ILE A 114 -19.71 3.01 -14.49
CA ILE A 114 -20.51 2.48 -13.37
C ILE A 114 -21.19 1.21 -13.87
N LEU A 115 -20.99 0.12 -13.15
CA LEU A 115 -21.68 -1.16 -13.35
C LEU A 115 -22.51 -1.45 -12.11
N ASP A 116 -23.81 -1.61 -12.27
CA ASP A 116 -24.73 -2.05 -11.21
C ASP A 116 -25.31 -3.45 -11.48
N HIS A 117 -25.09 -4.00 -12.66
CA HIS A 117 -25.35 -5.38 -13.02
C HIS A 117 -24.40 -5.83 -14.14
N VAL A 118 -24.10 -7.13 -14.20
CA VAL A 118 -23.44 -7.77 -15.35
C VAL A 118 -24.34 -8.91 -15.82
N LYS A 119 -24.80 -8.83 -17.07
CA LYS A 119 -25.57 -9.87 -17.73
C LYS A 119 -24.67 -10.65 -18.68
N ASP A 120 -25.10 -11.85 -19.02
CA ASP A 120 -24.58 -12.59 -20.16
C ASP A 120 -25.00 -11.85 -21.45
N GLU A 121 -24.04 -11.25 -22.13
CA GLU A 121 -24.19 -10.36 -23.29
C GLU A 121 -23.87 -11.04 -24.62
N ASP A 122 -23.11 -12.14 -24.58
CA ASP A 122 -22.78 -12.98 -25.74
C ASP A 122 -23.63 -14.27 -25.84
N GLY A 123 -24.36 -14.61 -24.77
CA GLY A 123 -25.28 -15.74 -24.72
C GLY A 123 -24.59 -17.09 -24.46
N ASP A 124 -23.37 -17.09 -23.94
CA ASP A 124 -22.60 -18.31 -23.65
C ASP A 124 -23.02 -19.03 -22.35
N GLY A 125 -23.92 -18.41 -21.57
CA GLY A 125 -24.43 -18.92 -20.30
C GLY A 125 -23.61 -18.48 -19.07
N ALA A 126 -22.59 -17.65 -19.22
CA ALA A 126 -21.71 -17.21 -18.15
C ALA A 126 -21.34 -15.72 -18.26
N ALA A 127 -21.89 -14.89 -17.37
CA ALA A 127 -21.52 -13.47 -17.26
C ALA A 127 -20.04 -13.31 -16.83
N ASN A 128 -19.17 -12.99 -17.78
CA ASN A 128 -17.71 -12.95 -17.66
C ASN A 128 -17.10 -11.63 -18.17
N VAL A 129 -15.77 -11.55 -18.28
CA VAL A 129 -15.07 -10.31 -18.68
C VAL A 129 -15.43 -9.88 -20.11
N THR A 130 -15.68 -10.85 -21.00
CA THR A 130 -16.10 -10.61 -22.38
C THR A 130 -17.44 -9.90 -22.41
N ASP A 131 -18.38 -10.28 -21.54
CA ASP A 131 -19.67 -9.62 -21.42
C ASP A 131 -19.55 -8.20 -20.89
N VAL A 132 -18.67 -7.96 -19.92
CA VAL A 132 -18.37 -6.60 -19.45
C VAL A 132 -17.83 -5.75 -20.59
N GLU A 133 -16.91 -6.28 -21.40
CA GLU A 133 -16.35 -5.57 -22.55
C GLU A 133 -17.43 -5.28 -23.61
N ILE A 134 -18.29 -6.25 -23.91
CA ILE A 134 -19.41 -6.10 -24.85
C ILE A 134 -20.41 -5.07 -24.31
N PHE A 135 -20.76 -5.15 -23.03
CA PHE A 135 -21.64 -4.20 -22.35
C PHE A 135 -21.09 -2.78 -22.47
N LEU A 136 -19.80 -2.58 -22.20
CA LEU A 136 -19.16 -1.26 -22.29
C LEU A 136 -19.04 -0.74 -23.72
N LYS A 137 -18.90 -1.63 -24.71
CA LYS A 137 -18.93 -1.30 -26.15
C LYS A 137 -20.32 -0.84 -26.59
N ARG A 138 -21.36 -1.58 -26.22
CA ARG A 138 -22.75 -1.32 -26.60
C ARG A 138 -23.33 -0.12 -25.85
N ASN A 139 -23.00 0.02 -24.56
CA ASN A 139 -23.57 1.05 -23.68
C ASN A 139 -22.62 2.23 -23.49
N LYS A 140 -22.43 3.04 -24.54
CA LYS A 140 -21.71 4.32 -24.44
C LYS A 140 -22.31 5.25 -23.36
N ALA A 141 -23.59 5.09 -23.02
CA ALA A 141 -24.29 5.82 -21.95
C ALA A 141 -23.86 5.43 -20.51
N ALA A 142 -23.21 4.28 -20.31
CA ALA A 142 -22.64 3.91 -19.02
C ALA A 142 -21.40 4.76 -18.64
N ARG A 143 -20.94 5.61 -19.57
CA ARG A 143 -19.78 6.49 -19.42
C ARG A 143 -20.25 7.88 -19.06
N ARG A 144 -19.84 8.38 -17.89
CA ARG A 144 -20.12 9.74 -17.44
C ARG A 144 -18.85 10.58 -17.53
N SER A 145 -18.87 11.69 -18.27
CA SER A 145 -17.76 12.64 -18.25
C SER A 145 -17.62 13.26 -16.87
N LEU A 146 -16.38 13.28 -16.37
CA LEU A 146 -16.02 13.87 -15.10
C LEU A 146 -15.51 15.29 -15.29
N LYS A 147 -16.04 16.19 -14.47
CA LYS A 147 -15.64 17.58 -14.39
C LYS A 147 -14.72 17.77 -13.19
N GLY A 148 -13.65 18.52 -13.43
CA GLY A 148 -12.84 19.07 -12.35
C GLY A 148 -13.50 20.30 -11.72
N ASN A 149 -12.71 20.99 -10.89
CA ASN A 149 -12.96 22.36 -10.46
C ASN A 149 -11.70 23.19 -10.72
N ASP A 150 -11.67 24.43 -10.22
CA ASP A 150 -10.53 25.35 -10.43
C ASP A 150 -9.20 24.83 -9.86
N ARG A 151 -9.25 23.86 -8.94
CA ARG A 151 -8.08 23.34 -8.21
C ARG A 151 -7.66 21.94 -8.64
N TYR A 152 -8.60 21.09 -9.03
CA TYR A 152 -8.38 19.68 -9.32
C TYR A 152 -9.07 19.31 -10.64
N PRO A 153 -8.34 18.70 -11.60
CA PRO A 153 -8.93 18.25 -12.85
C PRO A 153 -9.90 17.08 -12.62
N GLY A 154 -10.73 16.78 -13.62
CA GLY A 154 -11.62 15.62 -13.57
C GLY A 154 -10.82 14.32 -13.38
N GLY A 155 -11.35 13.41 -12.58
CA GLY A 155 -10.69 12.13 -12.30
C GLY A 155 -9.66 12.17 -11.16
N ASP A 156 -9.19 13.36 -10.75
CA ASP A 156 -8.39 13.49 -9.53
C ASP A 156 -9.24 13.04 -8.33
N PHE A 157 -8.70 12.24 -7.41
CA PHE A 157 -9.43 11.75 -6.24
C PHE A 157 -9.95 12.87 -5.32
N ARG A 158 -9.42 14.09 -5.47
CA ARG A 158 -9.83 15.30 -4.73
C ARG A 158 -10.91 16.10 -5.47
N SER A 159 -11.19 15.76 -6.72
CA SER A 159 -12.24 16.41 -7.50
C SER A 159 -13.64 16.12 -6.90
N PRO A 160 -14.60 17.06 -6.97
CA PRO A 160 -15.90 16.91 -6.31
C PRO A 160 -16.67 15.65 -6.73
N GLU A 161 -16.59 15.27 -8.01
CA GLU A 161 -17.29 14.08 -8.51
C GLU A 161 -16.62 12.77 -8.05
N CYS A 162 -15.29 12.71 -8.02
CA CYS A 162 -14.59 11.56 -7.42
C CYS A 162 -14.87 11.43 -5.92
N VAL A 163 -14.95 12.55 -5.20
CA VAL A 163 -15.33 12.55 -3.78
C VAL A 163 -16.79 12.10 -3.59
N ALA A 164 -17.69 12.41 -4.52
CA ALA A 164 -19.07 11.91 -4.47
C ALA A 164 -19.11 10.38 -4.62
N PHE A 165 -18.36 9.81 -5.57
CA PHE A 165 -18.23 8.35 -5.69
C PHE A 165 -17.56 7.71 -4.48
N LEU A 166 -16.52 8.35 -3.94
CA LEU A 166 -15.90 7.90 -2.70
C LEU A 166 -16.91 7.81 -1.57
N LYS A 167 -17.75 8.84 -1.38
CA LYS A 167 -18.79 8.86 -0.35
C LYS A 167 -19.83 7.75 -0.54
N GLU A 168 -20.17 7.42 -1.78
CA GLU A 168 -21.08 6.32 -2.12
C GLU A 168 -20.46 4.93 -1.88
N ALA A 169 -19.17 4.77 -2.13
CA ALA A 169 -18.50 3.48 -2.06
C ALA A 169 -18.35 2.94 -0.62
N ASP A 170 -18.39 1.62 -0.46
CA ASP A 170 -18.08 0.95 0.79
C ASP A 170 -16.59 0.63 0.89
N ILE A 171 -16.01 0.15 -0.23
CA ILE A 171 -14.62 -0.31 -0.33
C ILE A 171 -13.91 0.38 -1.48
N VAL A 172 -12.72 0.92 -1.23
CA VAL A 172 -11.84 1.50 -2.25
C VAL A 172 -10.69 0.55 -2.56
N ILE A 173 -10.48 0.22 -3.83
CA ILE A 173 -9.45 -0.76 -4.22
C ILE A 173 -8.66 -0.22 -5.41
N THR A 174 -7.36 0.10 -5.21
CA THR A 174 -6.54 0.71 -6.27
C THR A 174 -5.03 0.72 -5.99
N ASN A 175 -4.24 1.08 -7.00
CA ASN A 175 -2.85 1.50 -6.87
C ASN A 175 -2.75 3.03 -6.99
N PRO A 176 -2.87 3.80 -5.88
CA PRO A 176 -2.80 5.25 -5.93
C PRO A 176 -1.37 5.73 -6.25
N PRO A 177 -1.20 6.97 -6.77
CA PRO A 177 0.12 7.57 -6.93
C PRO A 177 0.88 7.61 -5.60
N PHE A 178 2.08 7.05 -5.56
CA PHE A 178 2.85 6.92 -4.31
C PHE A 178 3.19 8.27 -3.70
N SER A 179 3.39 9.31 -4.51
CA SER A 179 3.59 10.69 -4.06
C SER A 179 2.38 11.27 -3.30
N LEU A 180 1.16 10.79 -3.59
CA LEU A 180 -0.09 11.27 -2.97
C LEU A 180 -0.65 10.28 -1.95
N PHE A 181 0.06 9.18 -1.67
CA PHE A 181 -0.42 8.10 -0.80
C PHE A 181 -0.87 8.56 0.58
N ARG A 182 -0.14 9.49 1.21
CA ARG A 182 -0.50 10.03 2.54
C ARG A 182 -1.83 10.77 2.51
N GLU A 183 -1.96 11.71 1.58
CA GLU A 183 -3.18 12.52 1.40
C GLU A 183 -4.36 11.62 1.07
N TYR A 184 -4.14 10.60 0.24
CA TYR A 184 -5.17 9.63 -0.12
C TYR A 184 -5.65 8.82 1.08
N VAL A 185 -4.74 8.22 1.86
CA VAL A 185 -5.13 7.44 3.06
C VAL A 185 -5.87 8.32 4.07
N VAL A 186 -5.44 9.55 4.30
CA VAL A 186 -6.15 10.50 5.18
C VAL A 186 -7.59 10.68 4.71
N GLN A 187 -7.81 10.93 3.42
CA GLN A 187 -9.15 11.08 2.86
C GLN A 187 -10.01 9.81 3.03
N LEU A 188 -9.44 8.62 2.79
CA LEU A 188 -10.15 7.35 2.95
C LEU A 188 -10.60 7.14 4.40
N VAL A 189 -9.72 7.45 5.36
CA VAL A 189 -10.01 7.33 6.80
C VAL A 189 -11.04 8.37 7.25
N GLU A 190 -10.94 9.62 6.80
CA GLU A 190 -11.91 10.68 7.10
C GLU A 190 -13.32 10.34 6.60
N HIS A 191 -13.42 9.64 5.47
CA HIS A 191 -14.69 9.15 4.95
C HIS A 191 -15.11 7.78 5.49
N GLY A 192 -14.36 7.20 6.43
CA GLY A 192 -14.71 5.92 7.08
C GLY A 192 -14.70 4.72 6.12
N LYS A 193 -13.88 4.77 5.07
CA LYS A 193 -13.90 3.77 4.00
C LYS A 193 -13.10 2.54 4.38
N LYS A 194 -13.60 1.39 3.93
CA LYS A 194 -12.75 0.21 3.82
C LYS A 194 -11.88 0.34 2.57
N PHE A 195 -10.68 -0.20 2.61
CA PHE A 195 -9.77 -0.08 1.47
C PHE A 195 -8.78 -1.23 1.36
N LEU A 196 -8.33 -1.45 0.12
CA LEU A 196 -7.23 -2.32 -0.26
C LEU A 196 -6.39 -1.59 -1.31
N ILE A 197 -5.25 -1.02 -0.90
CA ILE A 197 -4.45 -0.15 -1.76
C ILE A 197 -2.97 -0.52 -1.77
N ILE A 198 -2.28 -0.18 -2.85
CA ILE A 198 -0.84 -0.41 -2.96
C ILE A 198 -0.06 0.86 -2.56
N GLY A 199 1.05 0.68 -1.86
CA GLY A 199 1.92 1.78 -1.49
C GLY A 199 3.36 1.35 -1.25
N SER A 200 4.25 2.33 -1.08
CA SER A 200 5.60 2.03 -0.60
C SER A 200 5.56 1.56 0.86
N LYS A 201 6.30 0.49 1.19
CA LYS A 201 6.48 0.04 2.60
C LYS A 201 7.11 1.13 3.49
N ASN A 202 7.82 2.09 2.90
CA ASN A 202 8.33 3.24 3.65
C ASN A 202 7.21 4.11 4.23
N ALA A 203 5.99 4.03 3.69
CA ALA A 203 4.85 4.79 4.18
C ALA A 203 4.44 4.42 5.61
N ILE A 204 4.81 3.22 6.08
CA ILE A 204 4.52 2.74 7.44
C ILE A 204 5.03 3.71 8.51
N THR A 205 6.17 4.37 8.29
CA THR A 205 6.78 5.28 9.28
C THR A 205 6.31 6.72 9.15
N TYR A 206 5.40 7.00 8.23
CA TYR A 206 4.90 8.35 8.01
C TYR A 206 4.01 8.78 9.17
N LYS A 207 4.08 10.06 9.53
CA LYS A 207 3.41 10.65 10.69
C LYS A 207 1.88 10.41 10.66
N GLU A 208 1.29 10.43 9.47
CA GLU A 208 -0.13 10.24 9.24
C GLU A 208 -0.54 8.76 9.18
N ILE A 209 0.40 7.85 8.95
CA ILE A 209 0.15 6.41 8.70
C ILE A 209 0.47 5.56 9.92
N PHE A 210 1.60 5.80 10.58
CA PHE A 210 2.04 4.99 11.71
C PHE A 210 1.00 4.93 12.85
N PRO A 211 0.31 6.02 13.23
CA PRO A 211 -0.75 5.96 14.24
C PRO A 211 -1.86 4.99 13.85
N LEU A 212 -2.27 4.94 12.58
CA LEU A 212 -3.29 4.00 12.10
C LEU A 212 -2.83 2.54 12.25
N VAL A 213 -1.55 2.27 11.98
CA VAL A 213 -0.96 0.93 12.16
C VAL A 213 -0.90 0.55 13.65
N LYS A 214 -0.40 1.46 14.49
CA LYS A 214 -0.30 1.26 15.94
C LYS A 214 -1.66 1.01 16.58
N GLU A 215 -2.69 1.73 16.15
CA GLU A 215 -4.06 1.64 16.67
C GLU A 215 -4.89 0.52 16.02
N ASN A 216 -4.28 -0.34 15.19
CA ASN A 216 -4.98 -1.40 14.44
C ASN A 216 -6.14 -0.90 13.56
N LYS A 217 -6.03 0.31 13.02
CA LYS A 217 -6.97 0.90 12.05
C LYS A 217 -6.54 0.65 10.60
N MET A 218 -5.30 0.22 10.39
CA MET A 218 -4.70 -0.09 9.09
C MET A 218 -3.59 -1.12 9.29
N TRP A 219 -3.41 -2.05 8.35
CA TRP A 219 -2.35 -3.06 8.36
C TRP A 219 -1.85 -3.34 6.94
N VAL A 220 -0.80 -4.15 6.84
CA VAL A 220 -0.31 -4.64 5.54
C VAL A 220 -1.19 -5.79 5.07
N GLY A 221 -1.47 -5.85 3.77
CA GLY A 221 -2.24 -6.93 3.17
C GLY A 221 -1.47 -8.25 3.06
N ALA A 222 -2.02 -9.22 2.33
CA ALA A 222 -1.38 -10.53 2.14
C ALA A 222 -0.01 -10.37 1.45
N GLY A 223 0.11 -9.44 0.51
CA GLY A 223 1.41 -9.04 -0.04
C GLY A 223 1.78 -9.82 -1.31
N PHE A 224 2.81 -9.32 -1.99
CA PHE A 224 3.28 -9.90 -3.24
C PHE A 224 4.06 -11.20 -3.05
N ALA A 225 4.02 -12.07 -4.05
CA ALA A 225 4.76 -13.33 -4.04
C ALA A 225 6.27 -13.08 -3.81
N LYS A 226 6.80 -13.67 -2.73
CA LYS A 226 8.20 -13.48 -2.27
C LYS A 226 8.59 -12.00 -2.06
N GLY A 227 7.61 -11.12 -1.82
CA GLY A 227 7.81 -9.68 -1.67
C GLY A 227 8.24 -8.96 -2.95
N ASN A 228 8.05 -9.56 -4.14
CA ASN A 228 8.42 -8.95 -5.40
C ASN A 228 7.15 -8.43 -6.09
N ALA A 229 6.94 -7.11 -6.04
CA ALA A 229 5.88 -6.44 -6.77
C ALA A 229 6.35 -6.19 -8.20
N TYR A 230 5.62 -6.70 -9.19
CA TYR A 230 5.92 -6.50 -10.60
C TYR A 230 4.86 -5.58 -11.22
N PHE A 231 5.30 -4.55 -11.93
CA PHE A 231 4.42 -3.60 -12.59
C PHE A 231 4.79 -3.47 -14.06
N SER A 232 3.80 -3.34 -14.93
CA SER A 232 4.07 -2.84 -16.28
C SER A 232 4.21 -1.31 -16.24
N ILE A 233 4.99 -0.78 -17.18
CA ILE A 233 5.19 0.64 -17.39
C ILE A 233 4.96 0.96 -18.87
N PRO A 234 4.48 2.16 -19.21
CA PRO A 234 4.34 2.53 -20.61
C PRO A 234 5.71 2.63 -21.29
N ALA A 235 5.76 2.36 -22.60
CA ALA A 235 7.00 2.27 -23.37
C ALA A 235 7.89 3.52 -23.25
N TYR A 236 7.28 4.71 -23.18
CA TYR A 236 8.01 5.96 -23.04
C TYR A 236 8.67 6.17 -21.66
N ARG A 237 8.33 5.36 -20.66
CA ARG A 237 8.97 5.36 -19.32
C ARG A 237 10.14 4.38 -19.21
N VAL A 238 10.39 3.60 -20.26
CA VAL A 238 11.58 2.75 -20.31
C VAL A 238 12.80 3.66 -20.31
N ARG A 239 13.56 3.59 -19.21
CA ARG A 239 14.79 4.34 -18.97
C ARG A 239 15.89 3.39 -18.53
N GLU A 240 17.09 3.91 -18.28
CA GLU A 240 18.09 3.14 -17.56
C GLU A 240 17.62 2.89 -16.13
N PHE A 241 17.28 1.64 -15.84
CA PHE A 241 16.99 1.16 -14.51
C PHE A 241 18.22 0.47 -13.92
N ALA A 242 18.31 0.45 -12.59
CA ALA A 242 19.32 -0.37 -11.92
C ALA A 242 19.18 -1.85 -12.32
N ASN A 243 20.30 -2.58 -12.36
CA ASN A 243 20.33 -3.98 -12.75
C ASN A 243 19.31 -4.82 -11.97
N GLY A 244 18.48 -5.58 -12.69
CA GLY A 244 17.45 -6.46 -12.12
C GLY A 244 16.16 -5.78 -11.68
N VAL A 245 16.02 -4.46 -11.89
CA VAL A 245 14.77 -3.73 -11.66
C VAL A 245 13.85 -3.82 -12.88
N TYR A 246 14.37 -3.66 -14.10
CA TYR A 246 13.57 -3.76 -15.33
C TYR A 246 13.95 -5.01 -16.12
N ASP A 247 12.94 -5.77 -16.54
CA ASP A 247 13.09 -6.94 -17.40
C ASP A 247 12.60 -6.60 -18.82
N LYS A 248 13.54 -6.57 -19.77
CA LYS A 248 13.25 -6.26 -21.18
C LYS A 248 12.38 -7.32 -21.87
N SER A 249 12.42 -8.57 -21.40
CA SER A 249 11.66 -9.67 -22.01
C SER A 249 10.18 -9.61 -21.67
N THR A 250 9.85 -9.13 -20.48
CA THR A 250 8.48 -9.03 -19.97
C THR A 250 7.94 -7.60 -19.96
N GLY A 251 8.82 -6.59 -20.09
CA GLY A 251 8.45 -5.17 -19.98
C GLY A 251 8.12 -4.74 -18.55
N LEU A 252 8.47 -5.55 -17.53
CA LEU A 252 8.08 -5.33 -16.15
C LEU A 252 9.19 -4.68 -15.33
N VAL A 253 8.79 -3.78 -14.42
CA VAL A 253 9.63 -3.28 -13.33
C VAL A 253 9.33 -4.02 -12.04
N LYS A 254 10.36 -4.25 -11.24
CA LYS A 254 10.33 -5.00 -10.00
C LYS A 254 10.69 -4.11 -8.82
N PHE A 255 9.81 -4.05 -7.84
CA PHE A 255 10.07 -3.39 -6.56
C PHE A 255 9.94 -4.37 -5.38
N ARG A 256 10.84 -4.23 -4.40
CA ARG A 256 10.79 -5.00 -3.14
C ARG A 256 10.30 -4.17 -1.93
N ASN A 257 10.16 -2.86 -2.12
CA ASN A 257 9.74 -1.90 -1.11
C ASN A 257 8.29 -1.42 -1.33
N VAL A 258 7.46 -2.26 -1.97
CA VAL A 258 6.05 -2.00 -2.26
C VAL A 258 5.22 -3.11 -1.63
N GLY A 259 4.02 -2.78 -1.15
CA GLY A 259 3.13 -3.71 -0.49
C GLY A 259 1.68 -3.23 -0.51
N TRP A 260 0.78 -4.15 -0.18
CA TRP A 260 -0.63 -3.85 0.05
C TRP A 260 -0.85 -3.27 1.44
N PHE A 261 -1.80 -2.36 1.53
CA PHE A 261 -2.24 -1.68 2.72
C PHE A 261 -3.77 -1.74 2.77
N THR A 262 -4.30 -2.11 3.93
CA THR A 262 -5.71 -2.43 4.05
C THR A 262 -6.23 -2.18 5.46
N ASN A 263 -7.55 -2.12 5.58
CA ASN A 263 -8.28 -2.26 6.84
C ASN A 263 -9.43 -3.29 6.73
N LEU A 264 -9.35 -4.15 5.71
CA LEU A 264 -10.11 -5.40 5.55
C LEU A 264 -9.35 -6.54 6.22
N ASP A 265 -10.08 -7.42 6.89
CA ASP A 265 -9.46 -8.50 7.66
C ASP A 265 -9.12 -9.70 6.76
N HIS A 266 -8.07 -10.43 7.10
CA HIS A 266 -7.59 -11.57 6.30
C HIS A 266 -6.92 -12.63 7.19
N GLY A 267 -6.90 -13.89 6.74
CA GLY A 267 -6.45 -15.02 7.56
C GLY A 267 -5.03 -14.88 8.11
N ARG A 268 -4.10 -14.38 7.28
CA ARG A 268 -2.70 -14.15 7.69
C ARG A 268 -2.52 -13.19 8.88
N ARG A 269 -3.49 -12.31 9.14
CA ARG A 269 -3.46 -11.40 10.30
C ARG A 269 -3.64 -12.14 11.62
N HIS A 270 -4.20 -13.35 11.57
CA HIS A 270 -4.50 -14.17 12.74
C HIS A 270 -3.53 -15.35 12.89
N GLU A 271 -2.55 -15.49 11.98
CA GLU A 271 -1.53 -16.52 12.08
C GLU A 271 -0.58 -16.25 13.24
N GLU A 272 -0.43 -17.22 14.14
CA GLU A 272 0.52 -17.13 15.23
C GLU A 272 1.96 -17.25 14.71
N LEU A 273 2.81 -16.28 15.05
CA LEU A 273 4.24 -16.34 14.76
C LEU A 273 4.91 -17.31 15.74
N LYS A 274 5.45 -18.40 15.21
CA LYS A 274 6.28 -19.33 16.00
C LYS A 274 7.55 -18.62 16.47
N CYS A 275 7.71 -18.51 17.78
CA CYS A 275 8.85 -17.92 18.45
C CYS A 275 9.61 -19.01 19.25
N MET A 276 10.92 -18.81 19.43
CA MET A 276 11.74 -19.66 20.29
C MET A 276 11.95 -18.94 21.64
N SER A 277 12.35 -19.67 22.68
CA SER A 277 12.81 -19.04 23.92
C SER A 277 14.05 -18.16 23.67
N MET A 278 14.32 -17.22 24.56
CA MET A 278 15.53 -16.39 24.48
C MET A 278 16.79 -17.27 24.50
N ALA A 279 16.83 -18.28 25.36
CA ALA A 279 17.94 -19.23 25.44
C ALA A 279 18.14 -20.01 24.13
N ASP A 280 17.05 -20.49 23.53
CA ASP A 280 17.13 -21.25 22.28
C ASP A 280 17.52 -20.36 21.10
N ASN A 281 17.04 -19.13 21.04
CA ASN A 281 17.49 -18.17 20.03
C ASN A 281 19.00 -17.96 20.10
N LEU A 282 19.54 -17.71 21.30
CA LEU A 282 20.98 -17.50 21.50
C LEU A 282 21.80 -18.76 21.15
N LYS A 283 21.23 -19.97 21.32
CA LYS A 283 21.93 -21.23 21.03
C LYS A 283 21.81 -21.69 19.58
N PHE A 284 20.62 -21.59 19.00
CA PHE A 284 20.24 -22.28 17.76
C PHE A 284 19.84 -21.36 16.60
N SER A 285 19.76 -20.04 16.80
CA SER A 285 19.40 -19.12 15.70
C SER A 285 20.30 -19.35 14.48
N LYS A 286 19.72 -19.27 13.27
CA LYS A 286 20.49 -19.26 12.02
C LYS A 286 21.27 -17.96 11.80
N HIS A 287 20.95 -16.91 12.57
CA HIS A 287 21.53 -15.58 12.40
C HIS A 287 22.76 -15.41 13.28
N LYS A 288 23.93 -15.20 12.67
CA LYS A 288 25.20 -15.00 13.39
C LYS A 288 25.21 -13.79 14.34
N LYS A 289 24.32 -12.80 14.14
CA LYS A 289 24.17 -11.66 15.04
C LYS A 289 23.42 -12.00 16.34
N ILE A 290 22.83 -13.19 16.45
CA ILE A 290 22.11 -13.67 17.62
C ILE A 290 22.76 -14.93 18.18
N LYS A 291 23.05 -15.91 17.31
CA LYS A 291 23.68 -17.17 17.70
C LYS A 291 25.02 -16.94 18.40
N GLY A 292 25.20 -17.53 19.57
CA GLY A 292 26.42 -17.48 20.36
C GLY A 292 26.57 -16.23 21.22
N LYS A 293 25.60 -15.30 21.19
CA LYS A 293 25.60 -14.17 22.14
C LYS A 293 25.26 -14.65 23.54
N ARG A 294 25.76 -13.92 24.55
CA ARG A 294 25.38 -14.11 25.95
C ARG A 294 23.95 -13.65 26.23
N GLU A 295 23.57 -12.54 25.59
CA GLU A 295 22.25 -11.92 25.72
C GLU A 295 21.93 -11.07 24.48
N TYR A 296 20.68 -10.64 24.34
CA TYR A 296 20.28 -9.68 23.32
C TYR A 296 20.84 -8.29 23.64
N ASP A 297 21.19 -7.52 22.60
CA ASP A 297 21.61 -6.14 22.80
C ASP A 297 20.43 -5.33 23.37
N ARG A 298 20.72 -4.41 24.28
CA ARG A 298 19.76 -3.42 24.80
C ARG A 298 20.00 -2.08 24.17
N TYR A 299 18.94 -1.33 23.92
CA TYR A 299 19.11 0.07 23.53
C TYR A 299 19.62 0.88 24.72
N ASP A 300 20.48 1.85 24.43
CA ASP A 300 20.96 2.84 25.39
C ASP A 300 19.96 3.99 25.57
N ASN A 301 19.10 4.23 24.58
CA ASN A 301 18.11 5.32 24.57
C ASN A 301 16.63 4.88 24.57
N TYR A 302 16.35 3.58 24.66
CA TYR A 302 15.00 3.05 24.85
C TYR A 302 15.00 1.92 25.89
N ASP A 303 13.93 1.80 26.66
CA ASP A 303 13.68 0.62 27.52
C ASP A 303 13.17 -0.56 26.68
N ALA A 304 14.04 -1.11 25.83
CA ALA A 304 13.75 -2.25 24.98
C ALA A 304 15.03 -3.01 24.59
N ILE A 305 14.87 -4.27 24.19
CA ILE A 305 15.94 -5.05 23.54
C ILE A 305 15.89 -4.87 22.02
N GLU A 306 17.03 -4.91 21.36
CA GLU A 306 17.15 -4.97 19.90
C GLU A 306 16.99 -6.42 19.43
N VAL A 307 15.95 -6.66 18.62
CA VAL A 307 15.68 -7.95 17.99
C VAL A 307 15.81 -7.76 16.47
N PRO A 308 16.99 -8.03 15.88
CA PRO A 308 17.28 -7.67 14.49
C PRO A 308 16.54 -8.50 13.45
N TYR A 309 15.88 -9.60 13.84
CA TYR A 309 15.18 -10.52 12.94
C TYR A 309 13.84 -10.97 13.54
N THR A 310 12.79 -10.99 12.73
CA THR A 310 11.44 -11.42 13.15
C THR A 310 11.40 -12.85 13.68
N ASP A 311 12.17 -13.77 13.10
CA ASP A 311 12.27 -15.15 13.56
C ASP A 311 13.24 -15.35 14.75
N ALA A 312 13.77 -14.26 15.30
CA ALA A 312 14.54 -14.24 16.54
C ALA A 312 13.81 -13.51 17.68
N ILE A 313 12.50 -13.27 17.54
CA ILE A 313 11.67 -12.75 18.63
C ILE A 313 11.58 -13.83 19.72
N PRO A 314 11.98 -13.53 20.97
CA PRO A 314 11.85 -14.46 22.09
C PRO A 314 10.40 -14.53 22.58
N GLU A 315 9.87 -15.73 22.81
CA GLU A 315 8.49 -15.93 23.34
C GLU A 315 8.35 -15.61 24.84
N ASP A 316 9.45 -15.69 25.58
CA ASP A 316 9.54 -15.62 27.03
C ASP A 316 9.98 -14.23 27.56
N TYR A 317 10.22 -13.26 26.66
CA TYR A 317 10.55 -11.89 27.03
C TYR A 317 9.30 -11.02 27.22
N LYS A 318 9.18 -10.41 28.41
CA LYS A 318 7.99 -9.63 28.81
C LYS A 318 8.07 -8.13 28.48
N GLY A 319 9.29 -7.61 28.28
CA GLY A 319 9.51 -6.18 28.03
C GLY A 319 9.25 -5.78 26.57
N ALA A 320 9.50 -4.51 26.26
CA ALA A 320 9.43 -4.04 24.89
C ALA A 320 10.62 -4.55 24.05
N MET A 321 10.34 -4.83 22.78
CA MET A 321 11.31 -5.36 21.81
C MET A 321 11.28 -4.51 20.56
N GLY A 322 12.44 -4.05 20.10
CA GLY A 322 12.58 -3.39 18.81
C GLY A 322 12.79 -4.42 17.71
N VAL A 323 11.81 -4.58 16.82
CA VAL A 323 11.82 -5.53 15.69
C VAL A 323 11.87 -4.81 14.34
N PRO A 324 12.29 -5.46 13.23
CA PRO A 324 12.27 -4.84 11.91
C PRO A 324 10.85 -4.44 11.49
N ILE A 325 10.70 -3.37 10.69
CA ILE A 325 9.38 -2.96 10.16
C ILE A 325 8.69 -4.09 9.37
N SER A 326 9.47 -4.94 8.69
CA SER A 326 8.95 -6.11 7.97
C SER A 326 8.26 -7.14 8.87
N PHE A 327 8.37 -7.02 10.20
CA PHE A 327 7.55 -7.77 11.15
C PHE A 327 6.05 -7.65 10.85
N LEU A 328 5.59 -6.51 10.33
CA LEU A 328 4.18 -6.30 9.99
C LEU A 328 3.64 -7.32 9.00
N ASP A 329 4.49 -7.90 8.13
CA ASP A 329 4.09 -8.97 7.19
C ASP A 329 3.59 -10.25 7.93
N ARG A 330 3.84 -10.35 9.24
CA ARG A 330 3.47 -11.45 10.14
C ARG A 330 2.87 -10.93 11.46
N HIS A 331 2.40 -9.70 11.49
CA HIS A 331 1.86 -9.12 12.72
C HIS A 331 0.48 -9.68 13.00
N ASN A 332 0.39 -10.47 14.08
CA ASN A 332 -0.87 -10.84 14.68
C ASN A 332 -1.19 -9.90 15.86
N PRO A 333 -2.30 -9.12 15.80
CA PRO A 333 -2.65 -8.16 16.85
C PRO A 333 -3.09 -8.83 18.16
N GLU A 334 -3.46 -10.10 18.15
CA GLU A 334 -3.78 -10.90 19.35
C GLU A 334 -2.51 -11.39 20.06
N GLN A 335 -1.44 -11.64 19.28
CA GLN A 335 -0.16 -12.09 19.81
C GLN A 335 0.71 -10.91 20.27
N PHE A 336 0.78 -9.84 19.48
CA PHE A 336 1.67 -8.71 19.71
C PHE A 336 0.94 -7.36 19.72
N GLU A 337 1.28 -6.56 20.72
CA GLU A 337 0.94 -5.14 20.80
C GLU A 337 2.05 -4.28 20.20
N ILE A 338 1.69 -3.30 19.37
CA ILE A 338 2.61 -2.28 18.87
C ILE A 338 2.60 -1.09 19.83
N LEU A 339 3.75 -0.80 20.44
CA LEU A 339 3.93 0.28 21.41
C LEU A 339 4.37 1.59 20.76
N GLY A 340 5.13 1.50 19.66
CA GLY A 340 5.62 2.66 18.93
C GLY A 340 6.65 2.29 17.87
N ILE A 341 7.38 3.29 17.37
CA ILE A 341 8.48 3.09 16.43
C ILE A 341 9.68 3.93 16.87
N THR A 342 10.89 3.50 16.54
CA THR A 342 12.08 4.30 16.86
C THR A 342 12.32 5.46 15.88
N ASP A 343 11.51 5.68 14.83
CA ASP A 343 11.71 6.72 13.80
C ASP A 343 11.17 8.09 14.20
N ARG A 344 11.94 8.87 14.97
CA ARG A 344 11.52 10.22 15.43
C ARG A 344 10.20 10.22 16.21
N ASP A 345 9.75 9.07 16.68
CA ASP A 345 8.53 8.92 17.46
C ASP A 345 8.88 8.78 18.94
N ASN A 346 8.46 9.79 19.71
CA ASN A 346 8.66 9.84 21.16
C ASN A 346 7.35 9.48 21.91
N ASN A 347 6.28 9.07 21.21
CA ASN A 347 4.96 8.88 21.82
C ASN A 347 4.76 7.47 22.43
N SER A 348 5.79 6.63 22.41
CA SER A 348 5.75 5.29 23.02
C SER A 348 5.90 5.31 24.54
N GLY A 349 6.46 6.38 25.11
CA GLY A 349 6.87 6.43 26.51
C GLY A 349 8.10 5.56 26.83
N LEU A 350 8.69 4.90 25.83
CA LEU A 350 9.82 3.98 26.01
C LEU A 350 11.18 4.65 25.80
N LYS A 351 11.22 5.88 25.27
CA LYS A 351 12.47 6.61 25.07
C LYS A 351 13.00 7.09 26.42
N THR A 352 14.19 6.65 26.78
CA THR A 352 14.80 6.89 28.09
C THR A 352 15.89 7.95 28.05
N LYS A 353 16.46 8.22 26.87
CA LYS A 353 17.56 9.18 26.70
C LYS A 353 17.45 9.93 25.38
N GLU A 354 17.84 11.20 25.40
CA GLU A 354 18.20 11.98 24.22
C GLU A 354 19.67 12.39 24.32
N TYR A 355 20.39 12.26 23.22
CA TYR A 355 21.81 12.60 23.11
C TYR A 355 21.99 14.05 22.68
N SER A 356 23.03 14.72 23.19
CA SER A 356 23.51 15.99 22.67
C SER A 356 24.84 15.82 21.94
N ASP A 357 25.35 16.92 21.38
CA ASP A 357 26.68 17.02 20.80
C ASP A 357 27.80 16.64 21.78
N ALA A 358 27.57 16.81 23.09
CA ALA A 358 28.49 16.36 24.14
C ALA A 358 28.55 14.83 24.30
N ASP A 359 27.49 14.10 23.95
CA ASP A 359 27.45 12.64 24.03
C ASP A 359 28.13 11.98 22.82
N ALA A 360 27.85 12.48 21.61
CA ALA A 360 28.38 11.93 20.36
C ALA A 360 28.28 12.93 19.20
N PRO A 361 29.26 12.95 18.26
CA PRO A 361 29.23 13.85 17.10
C PRO A 361 28.03 13.59 16.16
N ASN A 362 27.47 12.38 16.16
CA ASN A 362 26.32 11.97 15.37
C ASN A 362 25.02 11.83 16.20
N TYR A 363 24.87 12.63 17.27
CA TYR A 363 23.72 12.58 18.17
C TYR A 363 22.36 12.66 17.45
N GLY A 364 22.26 13.40 16.34
CA GLY A 364 21.04 13.47 15.52
C GLY A 364 20.58 12.12 14.97
N ASP A 365 21.51 11.28 14.52
CA ASP A 365 21.21 9.93 14.01
C ASP A 365 20.88 8.96 15.15
N LEU A 366 21.52 9.13 16.31
CA LEU A 366 21.23 8.36 17.52
C LEU A 366 19.85 8.72 18.09
N ASN A 367 19.45 9.99 18.04
CA ASN A 367 18.13 10.45 18.49
C ASN A 367 17.01 10.13 17.51
N ARG A 368 17.34 9.93 16.24
CA ARG A 368 16.39 9.53 15.20
C ARG A 368 15.95 8.07 15.33
N ARG A 369 16.73 7.20 15.99
CA ARG A 369 16.58 5.73 16.00
C ARG A 369 16.87 5.15 17.39
N GLY A 370 16.82 3.82 17.51
CA GLY A 370 17.42 3.14 18.65
C GLY A 370 18.94 3.19 18.55
N ALA A 371 19.63 3.37 19.67
CA ALA A 371 21.07 3.35 19.76
C ALA A 371 21.51 2.16 20.61
N ILE A 372 22.49 1.37 20.14
CA ILE A 372 23.09 0.27 20.89
C ILE A 372 24.58 0.53 21.11
N ARG A 373 25.16 -0.05 22.16
CA ARG A 373 26.61 0.00 22.40
C ARG A 373 27.31 -1.16 21.70
N VAL A 374 28.33 -0.83 20.90
CA VAL A 374 29.24 -1.79 20.28
C VAL A 374 30.66 -1.44 20.72
N GLY A 375 31.16 -2.17 21.72
CA GLY A 375 32.38 -1.79 22.43
C GLY A 375 32.19 -0.45 23.15
N SER A 376 33.07 0.52 22.88
CA SER A 376 32.99 1.87 23.44
C SER A 376 32.14 2.86 22.63
N LYS A 377 31.60 2.45 21.46
CA LYS A 377 30.88 3.34 20.54
C LYS A 377 29.37 3.14 20.58
N LEU A 378 28.62 4.23 20.44
CA LEU A 378 27.19 4.21 20.18
C LEU A 378 26.94 4.08 18.68
N VAL A 379 26.05 3.17 18.31
CA VAL A 379 25.67 2.90 16.92
C VAL A 379 24.16 2.99 16.78
N SER A 380 23.70 3.79 15.83
CA SER A 380 22.30 3.92 15.46
C SER A 380 21.83 2.65 14.73
N THR A 381 20.67 2.11 15.11
CA THR A 381 20.03 1.00 14.40
C THR A 381 19.20 1.48 13.22
N TYR A 382 18.75 0.55 12.39
CA TYR A 382 17.62 0.84 11.49
C TYR A 382 16.36 1.20 12.29
N ALA A 383 15.33 1.68 11.59
CA ALA A 383 13.99 1.82 12.13
C ALA A 383 13.51 0.50 12.75
N ARG A 384 12.95 0.58 13.96
CA ARG A 384 12.42 -0.57 14.68
C ARG A 384 11.02 -0.29 15.18
N LEU A 385 10.11 -1.23 14.97
CA LEU A 385 8.82 -1.25 15.65
C LEU A 385 9.08 -1.72 17.08
N LEU A 386 8.57 -0.96 18.05
CA LEU A 386 8.58 -1.36 19.46
C LEU A 386 7.33 -2.18 19.70
N ILE A 387 7.50 -3.46 20.01
CA ILE A 387 6.40 -4.40 20.23
C ILE A 387 6.51 -5.08 21.59
N ARG A 388 5.42 -5.68 22.05
CA ARG A 388 5.37 -6.53 23.24
C ARG A 388 4.39 -7.67 23.05
N HIS A 389 4.69 -8.84 23.60
CA HIS A 389 3.72 -9.95 23.67
C HIS A 389 2.50 -9.55 24.49
N ARG A 390 1.29 -9.82 24.00
CA ARG A 390 0.07 -9.67 24.80
C ARG A 390 -0.04 -10.74 25.88
N ARG A 391 0.49 -11.94 25.60
CA ARG A 391 0.45 -13.10 26.50
C ARG A 391 1.81 -13.83 26.49
N PRO A 392 2.85 -13.28 27.16
CA PRO A 392 4.15 -13.94 27.20
C PRO A 392 4.04 -15.30 27.90
N THR A 393 4.69 -16.32 27.35
CA THR A 393 4.73 -17.64 28.01
C THR A 393 5.40 -17.47 29.38
N LYS A 394 4.84 -18.14 30.40
CA LYS A 394 5.52 -18.22 31.70
C LYS A 394 6.79 -19.05 31.47
N GLY A 395 7.94 -18.39 31.38
CA GLY A 395 9.22 -19.09 31.29
C GLY A 395 9.28 -20.19 32.35
N LYS A 396 9.61 -21.41 31.94
CA LYS A 396 9.92 -22.48 32.88
C LYS A 396 11.10 -21.98 33.70
N LYS A 397 10.86 -21.74 34.99
CA LYS A 397 11.91 -21.38 35.96
C LYS A 397 12.94 -22.48 36.07
#